data_AF-A0A2V9REW3-F1
#
_entry.id   AF-A0A2V9REW3-F1
#
_cell.length_a   1.000
_cell.length_b   1.000
_cell.length_c   1.000
_cell.angle_alpha   90.00
_cell.angle_beta   90.00
_cell.angle_gamma   90.00
#
_symmetry.space_group_name_H-M   'P 1'
#
loop_
_entity.id
_entity.type
_entity.pdbx_description
1 polymer ?
#
loop_
_entity_poly.entity_id
_entity_poly.type
_entity_poly.pdbx_seq_one_letter_code
_entity_poly.pdbx_strand_id
1 'polypeptide(L)'
;MTRFRITVILVIVGLSNLAFGNQELLSISEYNSRLEQYLSEIQKVRANPAHAVDFNRGTPSSILIQTQAGNVDVPLEFLHKELARYLTVPRNFKVTVLSQLEERLKALRQESDQFERARDGDPAIRSRLNQILAAREFRSVHGPTQLELLTDYINAWIEKQFDKLFPKTPDLDQLGQIFVWITIAIACSVLAVWLYRRSRERVLDRTREVIPFSASARNWRSWLSEAQARAASGDWREAIHLGFWASVSRLESDGLWEPDKTRTPREYLNAIPTENGFRLPFAAVVKMFEAAWYAGRPASVAEYQSFMLELEKLGCRG
;
A
#
# COMPACT_ATOMS: atom_id res chain seq x y z
N MET A 1 -20.17 -26.91 -30.15
CA MET A 1 -18.88 -27.34 -30.74
C MET A 1 -17.95 -26.12 -30.73
N THR A 2 -17.16 -25.94 -29.66
CA THR A 2 -15.70 -26.21 -29.61
C THR A 2 -14.94 -25.37 -30.66
N ARG A 3 -14.05 -24.41 -30.32
CA ARG A 3 -12.90 -24.51 -29.41
C ARG A 3 -12.47 -23.11 -28.91
N PHE A 4 -12.49 -22.92 -27.59
CA PHE A 4 -11.77 -21.84 -26.90
C PHE A 4 -10.28 -22.21 -26.81
N ARG A 5 -9.37 -21.34 -27.25
CA ARG A 5 -7.94 -21.42 -26.95
C ARG A 5 -7.69 -20.62 -25.67
N ILE A 6 -7.56 -21.33 -24.56
CA ILE A 6 -7.05 -20.80 -23.29
C ILE A 6 -5.53 -20.81 -23.41
N THR A 7 -4.91 -19.65 -23.55
CA THR A 7 -3.48 -19.50 -23.28
C THR A 7 -3.35 -18.93 -21.87
N VAL A 8 -3.02 -19.83 -20.95
CA VAL A 8 -2.55 -19.54 -19.60
C VAL A 8 -1.27 -18.72 -19.74
N ILE A 9 -1.32 -17.42 -19.46
CA ILE A 9 -0.10 -16.64 -19.18
C ILE A 9 0.18 -16.86 -17.71
N LEU A 10 1.12 -17.77 -17.47
CA LEU A 10 1.72 -18.07 -16.19
C LEU A 10 2.25 -16.75 -15.60
N VAL A 11 1.79 -16.44 -14.39
CA VAL A 11 2.34 -15.41 -13.52
C VAL A 11 3.79 -15.77 -13.24
N ILE A 12 4.73 -15.16 -13.98
CA ILE A 12 6.11 -15.10 -13.55
C ILE A 12 6.17 -13.97 -12.53
N VAL A 13 6.12 -14.35 -11.26
CA VAL A 13 6.69 -13.55 -10.18
C VAL A 13 8.18 -13.44 -10.47
N GLY A 14 8.59 -12.43 -11.24
CA GLY A 14 9.96 -11.91 -11.17
C GLY A 14 9.92 -10.80 -10.12
N LEU A 15 10.55 -10.88 -8.95
CA LEU A 15 11.86 -11.46 -8.67
C LEU A 15 12.86 -11.15 -9.80
N SER A 16 12.95 -9.87 -10.13
CA SER A 16 14.13 -9.25 -10.71
C SER A 16 14.91 -8.62 -9.54
N ASN A 17 15.49 -9.40 -8.62
CA ASN A 17 16.88 -9.89 -8.73
C ASN A 17 17.42 -9.98 -10.16
N LEU A 18 17.55 -8.82 -10.81
CA LEU A 18 18.45 -8.68 -11.94
C LEU A 18 19.87 -8.56 -11.37
N ALA A 19 20.58 -9.68 -11.38
CA ALA A 19 22.04 -9.77 -11.37
C ALA A 19 22.77 -8.79 -10.43
N PHE A 20 22.55 -8.90 -9.13
CA PHE A 20 23.57 -8.48 -8.16
C PHE A 20 24.74 -9.48 -8.24
N GLY A 21 25.62 -9.31 -9.23
CA GLY A 21 27.01 -9.66 -8.99
C GLY A 21 27.45 -8.81 -7.80
N ASN A 22 27.90 -9.44 -6.71
CA ASN A 22 28.34 -8.81 -5.45
C ASN A 22 28.66 -7.32 -5.63
N GLN A 23 27.66 -6.45 -5.42
CA GLN A 23 27.91 -5.02 -5.45
C GLN A 23 28.51 -4.70 -4.09
N GLU A 24 29.85 -4.70 -4.05
CA GLU A 24 30.59 -4.24 -2.89
C GLU A 24 30.13 -2.80 -2.59
N LEU A 25 29.53 -2.60 -1.43
CA LEU A 25 29.22 -1.28 -0.90
C LEU A 25 30.56 -0.64 -0.51
N LEU A 26 31.09 0.24 -1.36
CA LEU A 26 32.36 0.90 -1.10
C LEU A 26 32.12 2.23 -0.39
N SER A 27 32.94 2.51 0.61
CA SER A 27 33.11 3.86 1.15
C SER A 27 33.82 4.76 0.13
N ILE A 28 33.70 6.08 0.29
CA ILE A 28 34.33 7.07 -0.61
C ILE A 28 35.87 6.90 -0.63
N SER A 29 36.48 6.57 0.51
CA SER A 29 37.91 6.26 0.61
C SER A 29 38.33 4.99 -0.15
N GLU A 30 37.49 3.96 -0.14
CA GLU A 30 37.74 2.72 -0.89
C GLU A 30 37.55 2.93 -2.40
N TYR A 31 36.57 3.76 -2.78
CA TYR A 31 36.35 4.18 -4.16
C TYR A 31 37.57 4.95 -4.72
N ASN A 32 38.13 5.90 -3.96
CA ASN A 32 39.34 6.63 -4.33
C ASN A 32 40.55 5.69 -4.54
N SER A 33 40.73 4.72 -3.63
CA SER A 33 41.79 3.71 -3.75
C SER A 33 41.60 2.84 -5.01
N ARG A 34 40.35 2.51 -5.35
CA ARG A 34 40.01 1.75 -6.56
C ARG A 34 40.30 2.55 -7.85
N LEU A 35 40.02 3.85 -7.87
CA LEU A 35 40.35 4.72 -8.99
C LEU A 35 41.88 4.83 -9.21
N GLU A 36 42.67 4.87 -8.14
CA GLU A 36 44.14 4.82 -8.23
C GLU A 36 44.63 3.51 -8.84
N GLN A 37 44.04 2.39 -8.40
CA GLN A 37 44.33 1.08 -8.98
C GLN A 37 44.06 1.07 -10.49
N TYR A 38 42.92 1.60 -10.95
CA TYR A 38 42.59 1.68 -12.38
C TYR A 38 43.53 2.59 -13.17
N LEU A 39 43.95 3.72 -12.60
CA LEU A 39 44.96 4.58 -13.23
C LEU A 39 46.29 3.83 -13.40
N SER A 40 46.70 3.03 -12.43
CA SER A 40 47.93 2.22 -12.50
C SER A 40 47.82 1.10 -13.56
N GLU A 41 46.66 0.47 -13.69
CA GLU A 41 46.41 -0.56 -14.71
C GLU A 41 46.42 0.03 -16.12
N ILE A 42 45.89 1.25 -16.31
CA ILE A 42 45.94 1.94 -17.61
C ILE A 42 47.39 2.25 -18.02
N GLN A 43 48.25 2.62 -17.08
CA GLN A 43 49.68 2.78 -17.37
C GLN A 43 50.35 1.46 -17.79
N LYS A 44 49.96 0.34 -17.17
CA LYS A 44 50.42 -1.00 -17.59
C LYS A 44 49.91 -1.38 -18.98
N VAL A 45 48.66 -1.02 -19.31
CA VAL A 45 48.06 -1.23 -20.64
C VAL A 45 48.76 -0.39 -21.72
N ARG A 46 49.20 0.82 -21.37
CA ARG A 46 50.04 1.65 -22.25
C ARG A 46 51.38 0.98 -22.56
N ALA A 47 51.99 0.31 -21.58
CA ALA A 47 53.23 -0.43 -21.75
C ALA A 47 53.04 -1.78 -22.47
N ASN A 48 51.92 -2.47 -22.22
CA ASN A 48 51.60 -3.75 -22.84
C ASN A 48 50.13 -3.83 -23.30
N PRO A 49 49.85 -3.70 -24.61
CA PRO A 49 48.49 -3.68 -25.16
C PRO A 49 47.66 -4.94 -24.92
N ALA A 50 48.29 -6.08 -24.62
CA ALA A 50 47.59 -7.34 -24.36
C ALA A 50 46.78 -7.32 -23.06
N HIS A 51 47.20 -6.50 -22.08
CA HIS A 51 46.54 -6.40 -20.77
C HIS A 51 45.19 -5.66 -20.82
N ALA A 52 44.90 -4.95 -21.92
CA ALA A 52 43.64 -4.24 -22.10
C ALA A 52 42.42 -5.17 -22.07
N VAL A 53 42.57 -6.41 -22.57
CA VAL A 53 41.48 -7.38 -22.64
C VAL A 53 41.16 -7.96 -21.27
N ASP A 54 42.19 -8.27 -20.48
CA ASP A 54 42.02 -8.84 -19.14
C ASP A 54 41.52 -7.78 -18.14
N PHE A 55 42.02 -6.55 -18.26
CA PHE A 55 41.53 -5.40 -17.48
C PHE A 55 40.05 -5.09 -17.77
N ASN A 56 39.64 -5.16 -19.05
CA ASN A 56 38.24 -4.95 -19.42
C ASN A 56 37.30 -6.04 -18.90
N ARG A 57 37.77 -7.29 -18.70
CA ARG A 57 36.94 -8.36 -18.11
C ARG A 57 36.84 -8.29 -16.59
N GLY A 58 37.84 -7.72 -15.92
CA GLY A 58 37.89 -7.63 -14.46
C GLY A 58 37.23 -6.38 -13.86
N THR A 59 36.78 -5.43 -14.68
CA THR A 59 36.20 -4.17 -14.19
C THR A 59 34.67 -4.29 -14.07
N PRO A 60 34.05 -3.92 -12.94
CA PRO A 60 32.59 -3.89 -12.81
C PRO A 60 31.97 -2.77 -13.66
N SER A 61 30.76 -2.99 -14.14
CA SER A 61 30.01 -2.01 -14.96
C SER A 61 29.48 -0.82 -14.15
N SER A 62 29.25 -1.00 -12.85
CA SER A 62 28.85 0.06 -11.92
C SER A 62 29.32 -0.25 -10.50
N ILE A 63 29.55 0.79 -9.70
CA ILE A 63 29.93 0.67 -8.29
C ILE A 63 28.92 1.47 -7.45
N LEU A 64 28.38 0.83 -6.41
CA LEU A 64 27.57 1.49 -5.40
C LEU A 64 28.47 2.08 -4.32
N ILE A 65 28.39 3.41 -4.17
CA ILE A 65 29.08 4.14 -3.13
C ILE A 65 28.09 4.47 -2.02
N GLN A 66 28.43 4.11 -0.79
CA GLN A 66 27.62 4.48 0.37
C GLN A 66 28.00 5.89 0.83
N THR A 67 27.09 6.86 0.67
CA THR A 67 27.25 8.23 1.16
C THR A 67 26.23 8.54 2.26
N GLN A 68 26.46 9.57 3.08
CA GLN A 68 25.49 9.96 4.12
C GLN A 68 24.16 10.51 3.55
N ALA A 69 24.13 10.91 2.27
CA ALA A 69 22.93 11.36 1.56
C ALA A 69 22.14 10.21 0.91
N GLY A 70 22.68 8.98 0.97
CA GLY A 70 22.12 7.80 0.32
C GLY A 70 23.16 7.03 -0.48
N ASN A 71 22.72 5.91 -1.04
CA ASN A 71 23.56 5.10 -1.91
C ASN A 71 23.60 5.75 -3.30
N VAL A 72 24.79 6.03 -3.81
CA VAL A 72 25.00 6.62 -5.14
C VAL A 72 25.58 5.56 -6.05
N ASP A 73 24.89 5.28 -7.16
CA ASP A 73 25.39 4.38 -8.20
C ASP A 73 26.26 5.17 -9.18
N VAL A 74 27.54 4.81 -9.28
CA VAL A 74 28.48 5.43 -10.21
C VAL A 74 28.73 4.50 -11.39
N PRO A 75 28.21 4.83 -12.59
CA PRO A 75 28.36 3.98 -13.77
C PRO A 75 29.80 4.05 -14.34
N LEU A 76 30.41 2.89 -14.53
CA LEU A 76 31.75 2.68 -15.11
C LEU A 76 31.68 2.12 -16.54
N GLU A 77 30.51 2.18 -17.18
CA GLU A 77 30.30 1.74 -18.56
C GLU A 77 31.21 2.46 -19.57
N PHE A 78 31.58 3.71 -19.27
CA PHE A 78 32.51 4.46 -20.10
C PHE A 78 33.88 3.79 -20.21
N LEU A 79 34.33 3.11 -19.16
CA LEU A 79 35.63 2.45 -19.10
C LEU A 79 35.66 1.25 -20.06
N HIS A 80 34.57 0.47 -20.09
CA HIS A 80 34.39 -0.64 -21.02
C HIS A 80 34.33 -0.16 -22.48
N LYS A 81 33.57 0.91 -22.73
CA LYS A 81 33.38 1.47 -24.06
C LYS A 81 34.69 2.04 -24.64
N GLU A 82 35.47 2.76 -23.84
CA GLU A 82 36.75 3.33 -24.27
C GLU A 82 37.86 2.27 -24.39
N LEU A 83 37.88 1.23 -23.53
CA LEU A 83 38.79 0.09 -23.71
C LEU A 83 38.46 -0.74 -24.96
N ALA A 84 37.17 -0.97 -25.25
CA ALA A 84 36.76 -1.62 -26.50
C ALA A 84 37.14 -0.79 -27.74
N ARG A 85 37.02 0.55 -27.64
CA ARG A 85 37.51 1.47 -28.68
C ARG A 85 39.03 1.39 -28.83
N TYR A 86 39.79 1.32 -27.72
CA TYR A 86 41.25 1.17 -27.76
C TYR A 86 41.70 -0.10 -28.51
N LEU A 87 40.96 -1.21 -28.38
CA LEU A 87 41.26 -2.47 -29.06
C LEU A 87 41.01 -2.41 -30.58
N THR A 88 40.05 -1.60 -31.03
CA THR A 88 39.61 -1.52 -32.44
C THR A 88 40.30 -0.41 -33.24
N VAL A 89 40.81 0.62 -32.55
CA VAL A 89 41.36 1.82 -33.18
C VAL A 89 42.83 1.63 -33.64
N PRO A 90 43.24 2.21 -34.79
CA PRO A 90 44.61 2.15 -35.29
C PRO A 90 45.63 2.77 -34.33
N ARG A 91 46.88 2.27 -34.38
CA ARG A 91 47.95 2.52 -33.39
C ARG A 91 48.21 4.01 -33.09
N ASN A 92 47.96 4.88 -34.06
CA ASN A 92 48.20 6.32 -33.98
C ASN A 92 47.24 7.04 -33.00
N PHE A 93 46.03 6.52 -32.82
CA PHE A 93 45.01 7.11 -31.95
C PHE A 93 44.90 6.42 -30.59
N LYS A 94 45.58 5.28 -30.41
CA LYS A 94 45.62 4.53 -29.15
C LYS A 94 46.12 5.35 -27.97
N VAL A 95 47.13 6.21 -28.21
CA VAL A 95 47.68 7.10 -27.19
C VAL A 95 46.64 8.13 -26.74
N THR A 96 45.90 8.71 -27.69
CA THR A 96 44.84 9.69 -27.42
C THR A 96 43.70 9.09 -26.61
N VAL A 97 43.26 7.86 -26.95
CA VAL A 97 42.19 7.16 -26.22
C VAL A 97 42.60 6.89 -24.77
N LEU A 98 43.85 6.44 -24.54
CA LEU A 98 44.34 6.22 -23.18
C LEU A 98 44.48 7.53 -22.39
N SER A 99 44.94 8.62 -23.02
CA SER A 99 45.04 9.92 -22.36
C SER A 99 43.68 10.49 -21.97
N GLN A 100 42.65 10.35 -22.81
CA GLN A 100 41.27 10.75 -22.47
C GLN A 100 40.70 9.91 -21.32
N LEU A 101 41.04 8.62 -21.27
CA LEU A 101 40.64 7.74 -20.19
C LEU A 101 41.30 8.12 -18.85
N GLU A 102 42.61 8.41 -18.87
CA GLU A 102 43.36 8.90 -17.70
C GLU A 102 42.80 10.23 -17.18
N GLU A 103 42.51 11.18 -18.07
CA GLU A 103 41.97 12.49 -17.72
C GLU A 103 40.59 12.37 -17.08
N ARG A 104 39.72 11.53 -17.64
CA ARG A 104 38.38 11.28 -17.08
C ARG A 104 38.41 10.62 -15.71
N LEU A 105 39.33 9.68 -15.48
CA LEU A 105 39.50 9.06 -14.16
C LEU A 105 40.07 10.05 -13.13
N LYS A 106 40.97 10.95 -13.54
CA LYS A 106 41.44 12.04 -12.67
C LYS A 106 40.32 13.02 -12.31
N ALA A 107 39.44 13.33 -13.26
CA ALA A 107 38.27 14.17 -13.01
C ALA A 107 37.32 13.55 -11.98
N LEU A 108 37.02 12.25 -12.12
CA LEU A 108 36.19 11.52 -11.15
C LEU A 108 36.79 11.52 -9.74
N ARG A 109 38.11 11.38 -9.63
CA ARG A 109 38.81 11.51 -8.34
C ARG A 109 38.74 12.93 -7.77
N GLN A 110 38.91 13.93 -8.62
CA GLN A 110 38.85 15.33 -8.17
C GLN A 110 37.43 15.69 -7.68
N GLU A 111 36.40 15.09 -8.27
CA GLU A 111 35.01 15.23 -7.86
C GLU A 111 34.74 14.53 -6.51
N SER A 112 35.23 13.30 -6.31
CA SER A 112 35.10 12.60 -5.02
C SER A 112 35.86 13.31 -3.90
N ASP A 113 37.08 13.82 -4.15
CA ASP A 113 37.85 14.58 -3.17
C ASP A 113 37.14 15.89 -2.78
N GLN A 114 36.46 16.55 -3.73
CA GLN A 114 35.64 17.73 -3.42
C GLN A 114 34.44 17.37 -2.55
N PHE A 115 33.83 16.20 -2.78
CA PHE A 115 32.75 15.69 -1.96
C PHE A 115 33.20 15.38 -0.53
N GLU A 116 34.40 14.83 -0.32
CA GLU A 116 35.00 14.64 1.02
C GLU A 116 35.40 15.96 1.68
N ARG A 117 36.01 16.90 0.96
CA ARG A 117 36.32 18.23 1.54
C ARG A 117 35.05 19.01 1.92
N ALA A 118 34.00 18.88 1.11
CA ALA A 118 32.69 19.43 1.46
C ALA A 118 32.13 18.75 2.72
N ARG A 119 32.41 17.44 2.93
CA ARG A 119 32.07 16.66 4.15
C ARG A 119 32.77 17.19 5.40
N ASP A 120 34.04 17.55 5.30
CA ASP A 120 34.86 17.99 6.43
C ASP A 120 34.73 19.50 6.74
N GLY A 121 33.85 20.21 6.02
CA GLY A 121 33.52 21.60 6.32
C GLY A 121 33.00 21.79 7.75
N ASP A 122 33.29 22.96 8.33
CA ASP A 122 32.99 23.28 9.73
C ASP A 122 31.53 22.92 10.10
N PRO A 123 31.31 22.02 11.07
CA PRO A 123 29.98 21.60 11.48
C PRO A 123 29.11 22.76 11.97
N ALA A 124 29.71 23.85 12.48
CA ALA A 124 29.01 25.05 12.88
C ALA A 124 28.41 25.81 11.68
N ILE A 125 29.13 25.87 10.56
CA ILE A 125 28.67 26.49 9.32
C ILE A 125 27.48 25.71 8.74
N ARG A 126 27.56 24.37 8.76
CA ARG A 126 26.48 23.50 8.28
C ARG A 126 25.21 23.61 9.13
N SER A 127 25.36 23.68 10.45
CA SER A 127 24.23 23.89 11.35
C SER A 127 23.54 25.22 11.07
N ARG A 128 24.33 26.29 10.88
CA ARG A 128 23.82 27.62 10.53
C ARG A 128 23.16 27.66 9.14
N LEU A 129 23.72 26.96 8.16
CA LEU A 129 23.12 26.83 6.83
C LEU A 129 21.79 26.07 6.87
N ASN A 130 21.72 24.95 7.58
CA ASN A 130 20.47 24.20 7.75
C ASN A 130 19.41 25.03 8.46
N GLN A 131 19.81 25.84 9.45
CA GLN A 131 18.90 26.77 10.12
C GLN A 131 18.34 27.83 9.17
N ILE A 132 19.16 28.36 8.26
CA ILE A 132 18.76 29.33 7.24
C ILE A 132 17.86 28.66 6.18
N LEU A 133 18.22 27.47 5.68
CA LEU A 133 17.41 26.74 4.70
C LEU A 133 16.08 26.21 5.27
N ALA A 134 16.01 25.98 6.58
CA ALA A 134 14.77 25.64 7.28
C ALA A 134 13.85 26.84 7.52
N ALA A 135 14.33 28.06 7.26
CA ALA A 135 13.52 29.26 7.35
C ALA A 135 12.36 29.19 6.34
N ARG A 136 11.22 29.75 6.74
CA ARG A 136 9.95 29.69 6.02
C ARG A 136 10.04 30.23 4.58
N GLU A 137 11.01 31.10 4.31
CA GLU A 137 11.27 31.72 3.01
C GLU A 137 12.02 30.80 2.01
N PHE A 138 12.72 29.76 2.48
CA PHE A 138 13.44 28.79 1.63
C PHE A 138 12.75 27.42 1.53
N ARG A 139 11.59 27.27 2.19
CA ARG A 139 10.80 26.02 2.20
C ARG A 139 10.25 25.66 0.81
N SER A 140 10.24 26.59 -0.15
CA SER A 140 9.81 26.38 -1.55
C SER A 140 10.92 25.97 -2.52
N VAL A 141 12.18 25.78 -2.06
CA VAL A 141 13.34 25.46 -2.92
C VAL A 141 13.94 24.09 -2.59
N HIS A 142 13.16 23.17 -2.00
CA HIS A 142 13.55 21.76 -1.97
C HIS A 142 13.32 21.18 -3.37
N GLY A 143 14.32 20.48 -3.93
CA GLY A 143 14.17 19.73 -5.18
C GLY A 143 13.01 18.74 -5.11
N PRO A 144 12.52 18.25 -6.27
CA PRO A 144 11.27 17.51 -6.36
C PRO A 144 11.24 16.41 -5.31
N THR A 145 10.26 16.53 -4.41
CA THR A 145 10.05 15.56 -3.33
C THR A 145 9.87 14.17 -3.94
N GLN A 146 10.25 13.11 -3.22
CA GLN A 146 10.06 11.73 -3.70
C GLN A 146 8.60 11.43 -4.06
N LEU A 147 7.67 12.16 -3.45
CA LEU A 147 6.25 12.13 -3.78
C LEU A 147 5.92 12.84 -5.10
N GLU A 148 6.61 13.92 -5.45
CA GLU A 148 6.51 14.57 -6.77
C GLU A 148 7.07 13.65 -7.87
N LEU A 149 8.21 12.99 -7.65
CA LEU A 149 8.74 11.99 -8.60
C LEU A 149 7.79 10.80 -8.78
N LEU A 150 7.16 10.34 -7.70
CA LEU A 150 6.13 9.29 -7.76
C LEU A 150 4.88 9.80 -8.52
N THR A 151 4.49 11.05 -8.29
CA THR A 151 3.36 11.68 -8.97
C THR A 151 3.62 11.82 -10.46
N ASP A 152 4.84 12.21 -10.85
CA ASP A 152 5.25 12.29 -12.25
C ASP A 152 5.23 10.92 -12.93
N TYR A 153 5.69 9.88 -12.24
CA TYR A 153 5.63 8.51 -12.76
C TYR A 153 4.19 8.01 -12.92
N ILE A 154 3.33 8.30 -11.94
CA ILE A 154 1.90 7.95 -11.99
C ILE A 154 1.21 8.72 -13.12
N ASN A 155 1.49 10.02 -13.28
CA ASN A 155 0.91 10.85 -14.32
C ASN A 155 1.33 10.36 -15.72
N ALA A 156 2.63 10.09 -15.92
CA ALA A 156 3.11 9.52 -17.18
C ALA A 156 2.49 8.15 -17.48
N TRP A 157 2.27 7.33 -16.44
CA TRP A 157 1.55 6.07 -16.58
C TRP A 157 0.07 6.27 -16.95
N ILE A 158 -0.62 7.21 -16.30
CA ILE A 158 -2.02 7.56 -16.59
C ILE A 158 -2.16 8.08 -18.01
N GLU A 159 -1.31 9.02 -18.45
CA GLU A 159 -1.32 9.56 -19.82
C GLU A 159 -1.15 8.45 -20.85
N LYS A 160 -0.19 7.54 -20.64
CA LYS A 160 0.02 6.41 -21.54
C LYS A 160 -1.17 5.46 -21.60
N GLN A 161 -1.87 5.24 -20.47
CA GLN A 161 -3.11 4.46 -20.48
C GLN A 161 -4.25 5.24 -21.13
N PHE A 162 -4.32 6.55 -20.93
CA PHE A 162 -5.33 7.42 -21.50
C PHE A 162 -5.21 7.49 -23.03
N ASP A 163 -4.00 7.68 -23.56
CA ASP A 163 -3.73 7.66 -25.00
C ASP A 163 -4.04 6.30 -25.65
N LYS A 164 -3.82 5.22 -24.90
CA LYS A 164 -4.17 3.86 -25.35
C LYS A 164 -5.69 3.64 -25.38
N LEU A 165 -6.43 4.27 -24.48
CA LEU A 165 -7.89 4.17 -24.38
C LEU A 165 -8.61 5.19 -25.28
N PHE A 166 -7.97 6.31 -25.60
CA PHE A 166 -8.51 7.39 -26.44
C PHE A 166 -7.55 7.79 -27.59
N PRO A 167 -7.20 6.86 -28.50
CA PRO A 167 -6.20 7.09 -29.54
C PRO A 167 -6.64 8.03 -30.69
N LYS A 168 -7.76 8.75 -30.54
CA LYS A 168 -8.25 9.68 -31.57
C LYS A 168 -8.69 10.98 -30.91
N THR A 169 -7.92 12.03 -31.19
CA THR A 169 -8.29 13.42 -30.93
C THR A 169 -9.66 13.68 -31.57
N PRO A 170 -10.66 14.04 -30.77
CA PRO A 170 -11.99 14.35 -31.27
C PRO A 170 -11.97 15.66 -32.08
N ASP A 171 -12.65 15.64 -33.22
CA ASP A 171 -12.96 16.82 -34.03
C ASP A 171 -13.68 17.88 -33.16
N LEU A 172 -13.61 19.17 -33.52
CA LEU A 172 -14.13 20.28 -32.70
C LEU A 172 -15.62 20.16 -32.30
N ASP A 173 -16.40 19.33 -32.98
CA ASP A 173 -17.81 19.02 -32.65
C ASP A 173 -17.95 18.02 -31.48
N GLN A 174 -16.92 17.21 -31.23
CA GLN A 174 -16.86 16.25 -30.11
C GLN A 174 -16.36 16.87 -28.80
N LEU A 175 -15.82 18.10 -28.81
CA LEU A 175 -15.54 18.82 -27.56
C LEU A 175 -16.82 19.04 -26.76
N GLY A 176 -17.94 19.38 -27.43
CA GLY A 176 -19.25 19.48 -26.79
C GLY A 176 -19.69 18.14 -26.19
N GLN A 177 -19.46 17.03 -26.90
CA GLN A 177 -19.80 15.70 -26.42
C GLN A 177 -18.91 15.25 -25.24
N ILE A 178 -17.62 15.59 -25.24
CA ILE A 178 -16.73 15.34 -24.10
C ILE A 178 -17.15 16.17 -22.90
N PHE A 179 -17.50 17.44 -23.08
CA PHE A 179 -18.03 18.26 -22.00
C PHE A 179 -19.31 17.66 -21.41
N VAL A 180 -20.19 17.09 -22.24
CA VAL A 180 -21.38 16.36 -21.77
C VAL A 180 -20.97 15.12 -20.96
N TRP A 181 -20.05 14.29 -21.45
CA TRP A 181 -19.59 13.10 -20.71
C TRP A 181 -18.84 13.42 -19.42
N ILE A 182 -18.02 14.47 -19.40
CA ILE A 182 -17.36 14.97 -18.19
C ILE A 182 -18.41 15.50 -17.21
N THR A 183 -19.40 16.24 -17.69
CA THR A 183 -20.51 16.74 -16.84
C THR A 183 -21.31 15.59 -16.25
N ILE A 184 -21.60 14.56 -17.05
CA ILE A 184 -22.28 13.33 -16.58
C ILE A 184 -21.39 12.59 -15.57
N ALA A 185 -20.09 12.43 -15.84
CA ALA A 185 -19.17 11.77 -14.93
C ALA A 185 -19.05 12.52 -13.59
N ILE A 186 -18.91 13.85 -13.63
CA ILE A 186 -18.90 14.71 -12.44
C ILE A 186 -20.24 14.60 -11.71
N ALA A 187 -21.37 14.69 -12.40
CA ALA A 187 -22.69 14.54 -11.80
C ALA A 187 -22.86 13.16 -11.14
N CYS A 188 -22.43 12.08 -11.80
CA CYS A 188 -22.44 10.73 -11.25
C CYS A 188 -21.49 10.58 -10.07
N SER A 189 -20.29 11.15 -10.12
CA SER A 189 -19.32 11.13 -9.01
C SER A 189 -19.83 11.93 -7.82
N VAL A 190 -20.40 13.12 -8.03
CA VAL A 190 -21.05 13.93 -6.99
C VAL A 190 -22.23 13.17 -6.42
N LEU A 191 -23.07 12.53 -7.25
CA LEU A 191 -24.18 11.71 -6.80
C LEU A 191 -23.68 10.50 -5.99
N ALA A 192 -22.62 9.82 -6.43
CA ALA A 192 -22.04 8.68 -5.73
C ALA A 192 -21.42 9.08 -4.39
N VAL A 193 -20.67 10.18 -4.35
CA VAL A 193 -20.12 10.75 -3.11
C VAL A 193 -21.23 11.25 -2.20
N TRP A 194 -22.26 11.88 -2.74
CA TRP A 194 -23.44 12.32 -1.99
C TRP A 194 -24.21 11.13 -1.43
N LEU A 195 -24.41 10.07 -2.21
CA LEU A 195 -25.02 8.82 -1.76
C LEU A 195 -24.16 8.09 -0.74
N TYR A 196 -22.83 8.12 -0.87
CA TYR A 196 -21.90 7.52 0.08
C TYR A 196 -21.84 8.30 1.40
N ARG A 197 -21.81 9.63 1.34
CA ARG A 197 -21.89 10.49 2.51
C ARG A 197 -23.24 10.37 3.18
N ARG A 198 -24.33 10.42 2.39
CA ARG A 198 -25.69 10.24 2.87
C ARG A 198 -25.93 8.81 3.34
N SER A 199 -25.24 7.78 2.84
CA SER A 199 -25.33 6.43 3.37
C SER A 199 -24.56 6.30 4.67
N ARG A 200 -23.43 6.99 4.85
CA ARG A 200 -22.72 7.06 6.13
C ARG A 200 -23.50 7.85 7.19
N GLU A 201 -24.09 8.97 6.82
CA GLU A 201 -25.01 9.73 7.68
C GLU A 201 -26.27 8.90 7.95
N ARG A 202 -26.85 8.21 6.95
CA ARG A 202 -27.94 7.23 7.14
C ARG A 202 -27.51 5.92 7.81
N VAL A 203 -26.23 5.62 8.02
CA VAL A 203 -25.80 4.45 8.82
C VAL A 203 -25.71 4.83 10.29
N LEU A 204 -25.47 6.11 10.58
CA LEU A 204 -25.60 6.68 11.93
C LEU A 204 -27.06 7.09 12.24
N ASP A 205 -27.89 7.34 11.22
CA ASP A 205 -29.25 7.87 11.35
C ASP A 205 -30.34 7.04 10.61
N ARG A 206 -30.10 5.75 10.30
CA ARG A 206 -31.18 4.86 9.81
C ARG A 206 -32.07 4.47 10.97
N THR A 207 -33.07 5.30 11.17
CA THR A 207 -34.43 4.80 11.32
C THR A 207 -34.75 3.89 10.12
N ARG A 208 -34.52 2.59 10.35
CA ARG A 208 -35.33 1.44 9.91
C ARG A 208 -36.00 1.57 8.53
N GLU A 209 -35.22 1.36 7.47
CA GLU A 209 -35.76 0.91 6.18
C GLU A 209 -35.93 -0.61 6.28
N VAL A 210 -37.18 -1.07 6.25
CA VAL A 210 -37.59 -2.46 6.47
C VAL A 210 -37.17 -3.32 5.28
N ILE A 211 -35.90 -3.72 5.26
CA ILE A 211 -35.46 -4.94 4.59
C ILE A 211 -36.11 -6.10 5.37
N PRO A 212 -36.66 -7.15 4.73
CA PRO A 212 -37.31 -8.24 5.44
C PRO A 212 -36.33 -8.86 6.44
N PHE A 213 -36.48 -8.54 7.72
CA PHE A 213 -35.59 -8.96 8.79
C PHE A 213 -35.72 -10.49 8.94
N SER A 214 -34.75 -11.26 8.41
CA SER A 214 -34.51 -12.62 8.89
C SER A 214 -33.31 -12.55 9.83
N ALA A 215 -33.46 -13.03 11.05
CA ALA A 215 -32.38 -13.04 12.03
C ALA A 215 -31.15 -13.82 11.50
N SER A 216 -31.39 -14.84 10.66
CA SER A 216 -30.38 -15.61 9.92
C SER A 216 -29.66 -14.91 8.77
N ALA A 217 -30.18 -13.82 8.19
CA ALA A 217 -29.46 -13.14 7.09
C ALA A 217 -28.13 -12.51 7.57
N ARG A 218 -28.02 -12.26 8.88
CA ARG A 218 -26.84 -11.70 9.53
C ARG A 218 -26.30 -12.68 10.55
N ASN A 219 -24.99 -12.95 10.50
CA ASN A 219 -24.30 -13.90 11.38
C ASN A 219 -24.44 -13.49 12.86
N TRP A 220 -24.82 -14.41 13.74
CA TRP A 220 -24.98 -14.19 15.18
C TRP A 220 -23.76 -13.52 15.84
N ARG A 221 -22.53 -13.81 15.40
CA ARG A 221 -21.31 -13.17 15.93
C ARG A 221 -21.27 -11.67 15.66
N SER A 222 -21.78 -11.25 14.50
CA SER A 222 -21.83 -9.84 14.13
C SER A 222 -22.91 -9.06 14.88
N TRP A 223 -23.98 -9.75 15.32
CA TRP A 223 -24.97 -9.17 16.23
C TRP A 223 -24.38 -9.03 17.63
N LEU A 224 -23.66 -10.04 18.10
CA LEU A 224 -23.04 -10.04 19.42
C LEU A 224 -21.94 -8.99 19.54
N SER A 225 -21.09 -8.83 18.52
CA SER A 225 -20.06 -7.79 18.51
C SER A 225 -20.64 -6.38 18.54
N GLU A 226 -21.74 -6.14 17.81
CA GLU A 226 -22.44 -4.85 17.86
C GLU A 226 -23.13 -4.63 19.21
N ALA A 227 -23.71 -5.68 19.81
CA ALA A 227 -24.27 -5.62 21.15
C ALA A 227 -23.21 -5.22 22.19
N GLN A 228 -22.01 -5.79 22.11
CA GLN A 228 -20.89 -5.44 22.99
C GLN A 228 -20.41 -3.99 22.76
N ALA A 229 -20.37 -3.52 21.51
CA ALA A 229 -20.04 -2.14 21.20
C ALA A 229 -21.06 -1.15 21.79
N ARG A 230 -22.36 -1.47 21.74
CA ARG A 230 -23.44 -0.68 22.36
C ARG A 230 -23.38 -0.72 23.89
N ALA A 231 -23.02 -1.86 24.46
CA ALA A 231 -22.78 -1.95 25.90
C ALA A 231 -21.60 -1.06 26.32
N ALA A 232 -20.52 -1.02 25.53
CA ALA A 232 -19.37 -0.14 25.79
C ALA A 232 -19.72 1.36 25.71
N SER A 233 -20.71 1.75 24.89
CA SER A 233 -21.23 3.13 24.85
C SER A 233 -22.23 3.47 25.96
N GLY A 234 -22.58 2.50 26.82
CA GLY A 234 -23.59 2.67 27.88
C GLY A 234 -25.03 2.48 27.41
N ASP A 235 -25.24 2.07 26.16
CA ASP A 235 -26.55 1.82 25.56
C ASP A 235 -27.05 0.40 25.88
N TRP A 236 -27.24 0.09 27.17
CA TRP A 236 -27.58 -1.27 27.65
C TRP A 236 -28.87 -1.82 27.03
N ARG A 237 -29.86 -0.95 26.79
CA ARG A 237 -31.12 -1.35 26.17
C ARG A 237 -30.92 -1.85 24.74
N GLU A 238 -30.12 -1.14 23.94
CA GLU A 238 -29.84 -1.53 22.56
C GLU A 238 -28.92 -2.76 22.52
N ALA A 239 -27.99 -2.87 23.48
CA ALA A 239 -27.16 -4.06 23.65
C ALA A 239 -27.99 -5.32 23.91
N ILE A 240 -29.02 -5.25 24.76
CA ILE A 240 -29.96 -6.38 25.01
C ILE A 240 -30.79 -6.69 23.75
N HIS A 241 -31.26 -5.66 23.03
CA HIS A 241 -32.01 -5.83 21.79
C HIS A 241 -31.19 -6.58 20.71
N LEU A 242 -29.94 -6.16 20.48
CA LEU A 242 -29.04 -6.82 19.53
C LEU A 242 -28.64 -8.23 19.98
N GLY A 243 -28.40 -8.43 21.29
CA GLY A 243 -28.07 -9.75 21.82
C GLY A 243 -29.23 -10.75 21.73
N PHE A 244 -30.49 -10.30 21.83
CA PHE A 244 -31.65 -11.16 21.60
C PHE A 244 -31.68 -11.65 20.14
N TRP A 245 -31.42 -10.77 19.17
CA TRP A 245 -31.36 -11.19 17.78
C TRP A 245 -30.13 -12.07 17.48
N ALA A 246 -29.04 -11.91 18.24
CA ALA A 246 -27.91 -12.84 18.19
C ALA A 246 -28.32 -14.25 18.62
N SER A 247 -29.09 -14.41 19.71
CA SER A 247 -29.57 -15.73 20.15
C SER A 247 -30.57 -16.35 19.18
N VAL A 248 -31.48 -15.55 18.62
CA VAL A 248 -32.40 -16.04 17.59
C VAL A 248 -31.62 -16.52 16.36
N SER A 249 -30.68 -15.73 15.85
CA SER A 249 -29.82 -16.09 14.71
C SER A 249 -28.98 -17.35 14.97
N ARG A 250 -28.47 -17.52 16.20
CA ARG A 250 -27.72 -18.71 16.61
C ARG A 250 -28.59 -19.96 16.61
N LEU A 251 -29.76 -19.91 17.23
CA LEU A 251 -30.67 -21.06 17.32
C LEU A 251 -31.28 -21.40 15.94
N GLU A 252 -31.53 -20.40 15.10
CA GLU A 252 -31.92 -20.59 13.71
C GLU A 252 -30.81 -21.27 12.90
N SER A 253 -29.54 -20.90 13.12
CA SER A 253 -28.39 -21.57 12.48
C SER A 253 -28.16 -23.02 12.93
N ASP A 254 -28.61 -23.37 14.14
CA ASP A 254 -28.61 -24.75 14.64
C ASP A 254 -29.83 -25.56 14.13
N GLY A 255 -30.69 -24.96 13.30
CA GLY A 255 -31.83 -25.62 12.69
C GLY A 255 -33.00 -25.88 13.65
N LEU A 256 -33.08 -25.14 14.77
CA LEU A 256 -34.13 -25.35 15.78
C LEU A 256 -35.53 -24.94 15.29
N TRP A 257 -35.61 -24.06 14.30
CA TRP A 257 -36.85 -23.61 13.67
C TRP A 257 -36.58 -23.09 12.26
N GLU A 258 -37.61 -23.06 11.43
CA GLU A 258 -37.54 -22.44 10.11
C GLU A 258 -37.51 -20.89 10.23
N PRO A 259 -36.75 -20.21 9.34
CA PRO A 259 -36.72 -18.75 9.26
C PRO A 259 -38.12 -18.14 9.06
N ASP A 260 -38.71 -17.60 10.12
CA ASP A 260 -40.05 -17.00 10.09
C ASP A 260 -40.01 -15.59 10.68
N LYS A 261 -40.60 -14.64 9.93
CA LYS A 261 -40.46 -13.18 10.11
C LYS A 261 -41.56 -12.56 10.97
N THR A 262 -42.65 -13.29 11.20
CA THR A 262 -43.80 -12.76 11.97
C THR A 262 -43.79 -13.20 13.43
N ARG A 263 -42.79 -14.00 13.83
CA ARG A 263 -42.78 -14.59 15.16
C ARG A 263 -42.53 -13.57 16.26
N THR A 264 -43.39 -13.59 17.26
CA THR A 264 -43.16 -12.86 18.51
C THR A 264 -42.04 -13.54 19.33
N PRO A 265 -41.37 -12.83 20.25
CA PRO A 265 -40.36 -13.44 21.12
C PRO A 265 -40.85 -14.68 21.88
N ARG A 266 -42.13 -14.68 22.30
CA ARG A 266 -42.78 -15.83 22.94
C ARG A 266 -43.06 -16.97 21.97
N GLU A 267 -43.34 -16.67 20.70
CA GLU A 267 -43.49 -17.70 19.66
C GLU A 267 -42.17 -18.39 19.36
N TYR A 268 -41.03 -17.68 19.36
CA TYR A 268 -39.71 -18.33 19.29
C TYR A 268 -39.49 -19.26 20.48
N LEU A 269 -39.86 -18.85 21.70
CA LEU A 269 -39.74 -19.71 22.88
C LEU A 269 -40.65 -20.95 22.79
N ASN A 270 -41.87 -20.78 22.29
CA ASN A 270 -42.82 -21.87 22.12
C ASN A 270 -42.40 -22.86 21.01
N ALA A 271 -41.64 -22.39 20.02
CA ALA A 271 -41.10 -23.23 18.95
C ALA A 271 -39.98 -24.17 19.42
N ILE A 272 -39.33 -23.89 20.57
CA ILE A 272 -38.30 -24.76 21.13
C ILE A 272 -38.98 -25.97 21.80
N PRO A 273 -38.63 -27.23 21.47
CA PRO A 273 -39.16 -28.41 22.15
C PRO A 273 -38.95 -28.33 23.67
N THR A 274 -39.91 -28.79 24.47
CA THR A 274 -39.85 -28.73 25.94
C THR A 274 -38.68 -29.51 26.54
N GLU A 275 -38.22 -30.55 25.85
CA GLU A 275 -37.09 -31.40 26.25
C GLU A 275 -35.73 -30.80 25.89
N ASN A 276 -35.70 -29.71 25.12
CA ASN A 276 -34.45 -29.10 24.68
C ASN A 276 -33.84 -28.23 25.79
N GLY A 277 -32.58 -28.50 26.15
CA GLY A 277 -31.84 -27.78 27.18
C GLY A 277 -31.70 -26.26 26.93
N PHE A 278 -31.88 -25.79 25.70
CA PHE A 278 -31.85 -24.36 25.36
C PHE A 278 -33.13 -23.60 25.74
N ARG A 279 -34.23 -24.28 26.05
CA ARG A 279 -35.51 -23.62 26.34
C ARG A 279 -35.44 -22.74 27.59
N LEU A 280 -34.80 -23.22 28.65
CA LEU A 280 -34.70 -22.48 29.92
C LEU A 280 -33.81 -21.22 29.81
N PRO A 281 -32.56 -21.30 29.28
CA PRO A 281 -31.77 -20.10 29.04
C PRO A 281 -32.43 -19.12 28.07
N PHE A 282 -33.07 -19.62 27.00
CA PHE A 282 -33.76 -18.75 26.04
C PHE A 282 -34.97 -18.05 26.66
N ALA A 283 -35.72 -18.73 27.55
CA ALA A 283 -36.81 -18.10 28.29
C ALA A 283 -36.33 -16.92 29.16
N ALA A 284 -35.16 -17.05 29.80
CA ALA A 284 -34.55 -15.96 30.57
C ALA A 284 -34.17 -14.78 29.67
N VAL A 285 -33.53 -15.04 28.52
CA VAL A 285 -33.20 -14.03 27.51
C VAL A 285 -34.45 -13.30 27.01
N VAL A 286 -35.52 -14.04 26.65
CA VAL A 286 -36.80 -13.46 26.20
C VAL A 286 -37.41 -12.57 27.29
N LYS A 287 -37.42 -13.01 28.54
CA LYS A 287 -37.97 -12.22 29.66
C LYS A 287 -37.23 -10.90 29.85
N MET A 288 -35.89 -10.93 29.80
CA MET A 288 -35.06 -9.73 29.96
C MET A 288 -35.23 -8.78 28.77
N PHE A 289 -35.32 -9.32 27.56
CA PHE A 289 -35.65 -8.57 26.35
C PHE A 289 -37.01 -7.88 26.45
N GLU A 290 -38.07 -8.60 26.83
CA GLU A 290 -39.41 -8.04 26.97
C GLU A 290 -39.46 -6.90 27.99
N ALA A 291 -38.77 -7.07 29.13
CA ALA A 291 -38.66 -6.04 30.16
C ALA A 291 -37.89 -4.81 29.67
N ALA A 292 -36.75 -5.01 29.00
CA ALA A 292 -35.91 -3.92 28.52
C ALA A 292 -36.54 -3.18 27.34
N TRP A 293 -37.21 -3.88 26.41
CA TRP A 293 -37.70 -3.32 25.15
C TRP A 293 -39.16 -2.87 25.21
N TYR A 294 -40.07 -3.75 25.61
CA TYR A 294 -41.51 -3.45 25.62
C TYR A 294 -41.96 -2.71 26.88
N ALA A 295 -41.42 -3.07 28.05
CA ALA A 295 -41.80 -2.40 29.30
C ALA A 295 -41.06 -1.07 29.53
N GLY A 296 -40.15 -0.67 28.63
CA GLY A 296 -39.46 0.62 28.70
C GLY A 296 -38.54 0.78 29.92
N ARG A 297 -38.15 -0.30 30.61
CA ARG A 297 -37.31 -0.20 31.80
C ARG A 297 -35.88 0.14 31.42
N PRO A 298 -35.22 1.08 32.12
CA PRO A 298 -33.81 1.36 31.90
C PRO A 298 -33.01 0.11 32.30
N ALA A 299 -32.31 -0.47 31.33
CA ALA A 299 -31.44 -1.61 31.57
C ALA A 299 -30.15 -1.15 32.26
N SER A 300 -29.76 -1.86 33.30
CA SER A 300 -28.54 -1.63 34.07
C SER A 300 -27.39 -2.54 33.62
N VAL A 301 -26.17 -2.19 34.03
CA VAL A 301 -24.96 -3.01 33.78
C VAL A 301 -25.13 -4.44 34.33
N ALA A 302 -25.69 -4.58 35.53
CA ALA A 302 -25.88 -5.88 36.19
C ALA A 302 -26.88 -6.76 35.43
N GLU A 303 -27.93 -6.16 34.87
CA GLU A 303 -28.90 -6.87 34.02
C GLU A 303 -28.28 -7.28 32.69
N TYR A 304 -27.47 -6.41 32.07
CA TYR A 304 -26.75 -6.77 30.84
C TYR A 304 -25.75 -7.92 31.06
N GLN A 305 -25.00 -7.91 32.18
CA GLN A 305 -24.09 -9.01 32.52
C GLN A 305 -24.84 -10.33 32.75
N SER A 306 -25.96 -10.28 33.46
CA SER A 306 -26.82 -11.45 33.68
C SER A 306 -27.39 -11.97 32.36
N PHE A 307 -27.76 -11.07 31.44
CA PHE A 307 -28.22 -11.40 30.10
C PHE A 307 -27.13 -12.09 29.27
N MET A 308 -25.89 -11.61 29.33
CA MET A 308 -24.76 -12.23 28.64
C MET A 308 -24.46 -13.64 29.15
N LEU A 309 -24.59 -13.89 30.46
CA LEU A 309 -24.43 -15.24 31.02
C LEU A 309 -25.48 -16.23 30.47
N GLU A 310 -26.72 -15.78 30.25
CA GLU A 310 -27.75 -16.61 29.63
C GLU A 310 -27.50 -16.83 28.14
N LEU A 311 -26.95 -15.83 27.42
CA LEU A 311 -26.50 -15.98 26.04
C LEU A 311 -25.36 -16.99 25.88
N GLU A 312 -24.40 -17.00 26.82
CA GLU A 312 -23.31 -17.97 26.81
C GLU A 312 -23.81 -19.41 26.98
N LYS A 313 -24.84 -19.63 27.81
CA LYS A 313 -25.51 -20.94 27.97
C LYS A 313 -26.19 -21.40 26.67
N LEU A 314 -26.58 -20.47 25.80
CA LEU A 314 -27.11 -20.75 24.45
C LEU A 314 -26.00 -20.97 23.40
N GLY A 315 -24.73 -20.97 23.82
CA GLY A 315 -23.59 -21.14 22.93
C GLY A 315 -23.21 -19.89 22.13
N CYS A 316 -23.76 -18.72 22.47
CA CYS A 316 -23.34 -17.43 21.92
C CYS A 316 -22.09 -16.96 22.67
N ARG A 317 -20.93 -17.54 22.36
CA ARG A 317 -19.65 -17.11 22.93
C ARG A 317 -19.04 -16.00 22.08
N GLY A 318 -18.77 -14.86 22.73
CA GLY A 318 -17.98 -13.76 22.18
C GLY A 318 -16.49 -14.03 22.38
#